data_AF-A0A2D4IGB2-F1
#
_entry.id   AF-A0A2D4IGB2-F1
#
_cell.length_a   1.000
_cell.length_b   1.000
_cell.length_c   1.000
_cell.angle_alpha   90.00
_cell.angle_beta   90.00
_cell.angle_gamma   90.00
#
_symmetry.space_group_name_H-M   'P 1'
#
loop_
_entity.id
_entity.type
_entity.pdbx_description
1 polymer ?
#
loop_
_entity_poly.entity_id
_entity_poly.type
_entity_poly.pdbx_seq_one_letter_code
_entity_poly.pdbx_strand_id
1 'polypeptide(L)'
;LPETIICELSLNITFRFLLCYRAPDYDIEHVNKLNSLLTWATSCPHAFIFLGDFNLPHINWTLNECKTEPIHATFYNAVTNLGLEQLVTNNTRLNNCLDLIFCNSLN
;
A
#
# COMPACT_ATOMS: atom_id res chain seq x y z
N LEU A 1 1.70 15.18 -1.22
CA LEU A 1 1.18 13.80 -1.33
C LEU A 1 2.26 13.00 -2.04
N PRO A 2 2.48 11.73 -1.70
CA PRO A 2 3.21 10.84 -2.60
C PRO A 2 2.63 10.96 -4.01
N GLU A 3 3.44 10.76 -5.04
CA GLU A 3 2.99 10.87 -6.43
C GLU A 3 1.88 9.83 -6.66
N THR A 4 0.63 10.30 -6.71
CA THR A 4 -0.55 9.44 -6.65
C THR A 4 -1.51 9.79 -7.78
N ILE A 5 -2.02 8.75 -8.44
CA ILE A 5 -3.15 8.84 -9.36
C ILE A 5 -4.28 8.01 -8.80
N ILE A 6 -5.47 8.61 -8.71
CA ILE A 6 -6.69 7.95 -8.28
C ILE A 6 -7.64 7.91 -9.47
N CYS A 7 -8.14 6.71 -9.77
CA CYS A 7 -9.11 6.49 -10.83
C CYS A 7 -10.27 5.66 -10.27
N GLU A 8 -11.50 6.12 -10.50
CA GLU A 8 -12.70 5.33 -10.22
C GLU A 8 -13.31 4.87 -11.55
N LEU A 9 -13.52 3.56 -11.65
CA LEU A 9 -14.15 2.94 -12.80
C LEU A 9 -15.47 2.32 -12.34
N SER A 10 -16.58 2.87 -12.84
CA SER A 10 -17.91 2.32 -12.59
C SER A 10 -18.39 1.53 -13.81
N LEU A 11 -18.60 0.23 -13.59
CA LEU A 11 -19.31 -0.65 -14.52
C LEU A 11 -20.63 -1.08 -13.86
N ASN A 12 -20.77 -2.36 -13.52
CA ASN A 12 -21.86 -2.85 -12.66
C ASN A 12 -21.55 -2.70 -11.16
N ILE A 13 -20.27 -2.58 -10.82
CA ILE A 13 -19.76 -2.21 -9.50
C ILE A 13 -18.70 -1.11 -9.70
N THR A 14 -18.44 -0.33 -8.65
CA THR A 14 -17.41 0.72 -8.67
C THR A 14 -16.11 0.16 -8.12
N PHE A 15 -15.06 0.26 -8.93
CA PHE A 15 -13.69 -0.05 -8.55
C PHE A 15 -12.89 1.24 -8.39
N ARG A 16 -12.06 1.31 -7.35
CA ARG A 16 -11.08 2.38 -7.17
C ARG A 16 -9.67 1.85 -7.37
N PHE A 17 -8.95 2.46 -8.30
CA PHE A 17 -7.53 2.25 -8.51
C PHE A 17 -6.76 3.40 -7.88
N LEU A 18 -5.82 3.08 -7.01
CA LEU A 18 -4.91 4.03 -6.39
C LEU A 18 -3.49 3.63 -6.79
N LEU A 19 -2.91 4.32 -7.75
CA LEU A 19 -1.52 4.14 -8.14
C LEU A 19 -0.64 5.11 -7.34
N CYS A 20 0.36 4.62 -6.64
CA CYS A 20 1.24 5.42 -5.80
C CYS A 20 2.71 5.14 -6.10
N TYR A 21 3.52 6.20 -6.17
CA TYR A 21 4.96 6.14 -6.09
C TYR A 21 5.45 6.83 -4.82
N ARG A 22 6.19 6.09 -3.99
CA ARG A 22 6.97 6.63 -2.86
C ARG A 22 8.45 6.57 -3.23
N ALA A 23 9.10 7.73 -3.25
CA ALA A 23 10.54 7.80 -3.43
C ALA A 23 11.28 7.27 -2.18
N PRO A 24 12.50 6.70 -2.33
CA PRO A 24 13.23 6.06 -1.23
C PRO A 24 13.59 7.03 -0.09
N ASP A 25 13.79 8.31 -0.39
CA ASP A 25 14.17 9.39 0.52
C ASP A 25 12.99 10.03 1.28
N TYR A 26 11.77 9.54 1.07
CA TYR A 26 10.58 10.02 1.76
C TYR A 26 10.62 9.72 3.27
N ASP A 27 10.30 10.73 4.06
CA ASP A 27 10.28 10.68 5.52
C ASP A 27 8.96 10.12 6.10
N ILE A 28 8.84 10.22 7.42
CA ILE A 28 7.66 9.76 8.17
C ILE A 28 6.39 10.56 7.85
N GLU A 29 6.50 11.85 7.49
CA GLU A 29 5.34 12.67 7.16
C GLU A 29 4.70 12.18 5.85
N HIS A 30 5.52 11.79 4.88
CA HIS A 30 5.06 11.20 3.63
C HIS A 30 4.33 9.89 3.84
N VAL A 31 4.82 9.02 4.74
CA VAL A 31 4.12 7.78 5.11
C VAL A 31 2.83 8.06 5.86
N ASN A 32 2.75 9.07 6.73
CA ASN A 32 1.49 9.44 7.38
C ASN A 32 0.43 9.90 6.37
N LYS A 33 0.83 10.60 5.30
CA LYS A 33 -0.05 10.97 4.18
C LYS A 33 -0.52 9.73 3.41
N LEU A 34 0.37 8.76 3.19
CA LEU A 34 0.06 7.47 2.57
C LEU A 34 -0.98 6.68 3.39
N ASN A 35 -0.80 6.64 4.71
CA ASN A 35 -1.73 6.00 5.63
C ASN A 35 -3.10 6.69 5.61
N SER A 36 -3.13 8.02 5.59
CA SER A 36 -4.37 8.79 5.49
C SER A 36 -5.12 8.48 4.18
N LEU A 37 -4.38 8.32 3.07
CA LEU A 37 -4.94 7.91 1.78
C LEU A 37 -5.53 6.48 1.84
N LEU A 38 -4.81 5.54 2.45
CA LEU A 38 -5.29 4.18 2.67
C LEU A 38 -6.57 4.15 3.52
N THR A 39 -6.58 4.87 4.65
CA THR A 39 -7.76 4.98 5.52
C THR A 39 -8.96 5.55 4.77
N TRP A 40 -8.77 6.61 3.98
CA TRP A 40 -9.82 7.15 3.12
C TRP A 40 -10.27 6.14 2.05
N ALA A 41 -9.34 5.39 1.44
CA ALA A 41 -9.68 4.40 0.44
C ALA A 41 -10.59 3.31 1.03
N THR A 42 -10.27 2.86 2.25
CA THR A 42 -11.04 1.84 3.00
C THR A 42 -12.31 2.38 3.66
N SER A 43 -12.55 3.69 3.70
CA SER A 43 -13.70 4.25 4.41
C SER A 43 -15.02 4.08 3.66
N CYS A 44 -15.02 3.43 2.50
CA CYS A 44 -16.19 3.15 1.70
C CYS A 44 -16.18 1.68 1.26
N PRO A 45 -17.36 1.08 0.98
CA PRO A 45 -17.47 -0.34 0.61
C PRO A 45 -17.07 -0.63 -0.85
N HIS A 46 -16.46 0.32 -1.56
CA HIS A 46 -16.00 0.07 -2.92
C HIS A 46 -14.84 -0.93 -2.91
N ALA A 47 -14.82 -1.81 -3.91
CA ALA A 47 -13.63 -2.61 -4.18
C ALA A 47 -12.50 -1.64 -4.56
N PHE A 48 -11.32 -1.81 -3.96
CA PHE A 48 -10.17 -1.01 -4.36
C PHE A 48 -8.90 -1.85 -4.52
N ILE A 49 -8.05 -1.33 -5.40
CA ILE A 49 -6.70 -1.83 -5.66
C ILE A 49 -5.76 -0.66 -5.42
N PHE A 50 -4.87 -0.82 -4.45
CA PHE A 50 -3.81 0.13 -4.15
C PHE A 50 -2.47 -0.46 -4.56
N LEU A 51 -1.78 0.16 -5.51
CA LEU A 51 -0.60 -0.43 -6.13
C LEU A 51 0.49 0.59 -6.44
N GLY A 52 1.72 0.10 -6.60
CA GLY A 52 2.85 0.86 -7.11
C GLY A 52 4.16 0.56 -6.39
N ASP A 53 5.18 1.41 -6.57
CA ASP A 53 6.51 1.25 -5.96
C ASP A 53 6.61 2.07 -4.67
N PHE A 54 6.81 1.36 -3.55
CA PHE A 54 6.81 1.95 -2.21
C PHE A 54 8.21 2.21 -1.67
N ASN A 55 9.27 1.62 -2.25
CA ASN A 55 10.65 1.72 -1.76
C ASN A 55 10.82 1.49 -0.24
N LEU A 56 10.10 0.51 0.34
CA LEU A 56 10.17 0.12 1.76
C LEU A 56 10.84 -1.26 1.95
N PRO A 57 12.17 -1.38 1.78
CA PRO A 57 12.87 -2.67 1.72
C PRO A 57 12.90 -3.46 3.04
N HIS A 58 12.58 -2.85 4.17
CA HIS A 58 12.69 -3.50 5.48
C HIS A 58 11.37 -4.15 5.95
N ILE A 59 10.37 -4.22 5.07
CA ILE A 59 9.18 -5.03 5.24
C ILE A 59 9.39 -6.35 4.50
N ASN A 60 9.27 -7.46 5.20
CA ASN A 60 9.28 -8.79 4.64
C ASN A 60 7.84 -9.27 4.45
N TRP A 61 7.29 -9.04 3.27
CA TRP A 61 5.93 -9.45 2.92
C TRP A 61 5.74 -10.97 2.86
N THR A 62 6.80 -11.73 2.56
CA THR A 62 6.74 -13.20 2.52
C THR A 62 6.59 -13.82 3.92
N LEU A 63 7.32 -13.27 4.90
CA LEU A 63 7.21 -13.70 6.30
C LEU A 63 6.11 -12.96 7.06
N ASN A 64 5.49 -11.95 6.44
CA ASN A 64 4.57 -11.02 7.07
C ASN A 64 5.17 -10.39 8.35
N GLU A 65 6.35 -9.80 8.20
CA GLU A 65 7.12 -9.19 9.28
C GLU A 65 7.69 -7.83 8.85
N CYS A 66 7.82 -6.90 9.80
CA CYS A 66 8.48 -5.62 9.58
C CYS A 66 9.55 -5.39 10.64
N LYS A 67 10.75 -4.98 10.21
CA LYS A 67 11.79 -4.53 11.15
C LYS A 67 11.37 -3.21 11.82
N THR A 68 11.95 -2.91 12.98
CA THR A 68 11.56 -1.82 13.90
C THR A 68 11.82 -0.40 13.39
N GLU A 69 12.11 -0.19 12.10
CA GLU A 69 12.27 1.16 11.56
C GLU A 69 10.91 1.89 11.53
N PRO A 70 10.81 3.12 12.09
CA PRO A 70 9.52 3.79 12.27
C PRO A 70 8.71 3.97 10.98
N ILE A 71 9.36 4.25 9.86
CA ILE A 71 8.71 4.51 8.57
C ILE A 71 8.05 3.23 8.04
N HIS A 72 8.80 2.12 8.01
CA HIS A 72 8.31 0.83 7.56
C HIS A 72 7.24 0.28 8.50
N ALA A 73 7.46 0.36 9.80
CA ALA A 73 6.51 -0.10 10.81
C ALA A 73 5.19 0.69 10.73
N THR A 74 5.25 2.00 10.52
CA THR A 74 4.06 2.84 10.37
C THR A 74 3.21 2.45 9.16
N PHE A 75 3.83 2.16 8.02
CA PHE A 75 3.11 1.69 6.83
C PHE A 75 2.57 0.27 7.00
N TYR A 76 3.43 -0.66 7.46
CA TYR A 76 3.06 -2.05 7.70
C TYR A 76 1.88 -2.17 8.67
N ASN A 77 1.90 -1.42 9.77
CA ASN A 77 0.81 -1.40 10.74
C ASN A 77 -0.48 -0.83 10.14
N ALA A 78 -0.40 0.18 9.28
CA ALA A 78 -1.60 0.71 8.63
C ALA A 78 -2.26 -0.31 7.71
N VAL A 79 -1.48 -0.98 6.86
CA VAL A 79 -1.98 -2.03 5.95
C VAL A 79 -2.60 -3.19 6.74
N THR A 80 -1.91 -3.69 7.76
CA THR A 80 -2.38 -4.81 8.58
C THR A 80 -3.61 -4.46 9.42
N ASN A 81 -3.65 -3.28 10.05
CA ASN A 81 -4.81 -2.82 10.82
C ASN A 81 -6.04 -2.60 9.95
N LEU A 82 -5.86 -2.23 8.68
CA LEU A 82 -6.94 -2.08 7.71
C LEU A 82 -7.36 -3.42 7.08
N GLY A 83 -6.72 -4.53 7.46
CA GLY A 83 -7.04 -5.86 6.93
C GLY A 83 -6.75 -6.03 5.44
N LEU A 84 -5.81 -5.26 4.89
CA LEU A 84 -5.49 -5.31 3.47
C LEU A 84 -4.60 -6.50 3.15
N GLU A 85 -4.91 -7.18 2.06
CA GLU A 85 -4.11 -8.30 1.55
C GLU A 85 -3.07 -7.78 0.55
N GLN A 86 -1.80 -8.11 0.78
CA GLN A 86 -0.72 -7.87 -0.18
C GLN A 86 -0.64 -9.06 -1.16
N LEU A 87 -0.62 -8.78 -2.46
CA LEU A 87 -0.71 -9.81 -3.51
C LEU A 87 0.60 -10.11 -4.25
N VAL A 88 1.66 -9.33 -4.04
CA VAL A 88 2.94 -9.51 -4.77
C VAL A 88 3.87 -10.43 -4.00
N THR A 89 4.02 -11.66 -4.49
CA THR A 89 4.76 -12.72 -3.80
C THR A 89 6.24 -12.82 -4.15
N ASN A 90 6.67 -12.21 -5.26
CA ASN A 90 8.06 -12.26 -5.73
C ASN A 90 8.79 -10.94 -5.46
N ASN A 91 10.11 -11.03 -5.27
CA ASN A 91 10.97 -9.84 -5.21
C ASN A 91 10.90 -9.09 -6.54
N THR A 92 10.65 -7.78 -6.46
CA THR A 92 10.56 -6.89 -7.63
C THR A 92 11.83 -6.07 -7.83
N ARG A 93 12.68 -5.98 -6.79
CA ARG A 93 13.99 -5.35 -6.87
C ARG A 93 15.01 -6.07 -5.97
N LEU A 94 16.00 -6.71 -6.61
CA LEU A 94 17.03 -7.50 -5.92
C LEU A 94 16.38 -8.54 -4.99
N ASN A 95 16.66 -8.44 -3.68
CA ASN A 95 16.15 -9.34 -2.66
C ASN A 95 14.92 -8.77 -1.91
N ASN A 96 14.29 -7.72 -2.44
CA ASN A 96 13.17 -7.04 -1.79
C ASN A 96 11.93 -6.99 -2.71
N CYS A 97 10.76 -7.07 -2.09
CA CYS A 97 9.47 -6.80 -2.72
C CYS A 97 9.08 -5.35 -2.43
N LEU A 98 9.23 -4.47 -3.43
CA LEU A 98 9.04 -3.01 -3.31
C LEU A 98 7.81 -2.51 -4.08
N ASP A 99 7.50 -3.17 -5.20
CA ASP A 99 6.27 -2.97 -5.94
C ASP A 99 5.20 -3.83 -5.32
N LEU A 100 4.15 -3.20 -4.81
CA LEU A 100 3.14 -3.84 -4.00
C LEU A 100 1.77 -3.64 -4.65
N ILE A 101 0.88 -4.61 -4.39
CA ILE A 101 -0.53 -4.52 -4.74
C ILE A 101 -1.29 -4.92 -3.48
N PHE A 102 -2.17 -4.05 -3.03
CA PHE A 102 -3.06 -4.25 -1.90
C PHE A 102 -4.52 -4.22 -2.35
N CYS A 103 -5.34 -5.09 -1.79
CA CYS A 103 -6.79 -5.07 -1.93
C CYS A 103 -7.46 -5.22 -0.56
N ASN A 104 -8.71 -4.75 -0.44
CA ASN A 104 -9.50 -4.88 0.78
C ASN A 104 -10.11 -6.27 1.01
N SER A 105 -9.66 -7.30 0.28
CA SER A 105 -10.28 -8.62 0.14
C SER A 105 -11.74 -8.55 -0.32
N LEU A 106 -12.07 -9.26 -1.40
CA LEU A 106 -13.46 -9.45 -1.81
C LEU A 106 -14.00 -10.67 -1.04
N ASN A 107 -14.63 -10.42 0.10
CA ASN A 107 -15.70 -11.28 0.59
C ASN A 107 -17.04 -10.63 0.26
#